data_AF-A0A4R4U124-F1
#
_entry.id   AF-A0A4R4U124-F1
#
_cell.length_a   1.000
_cell.length_b   1.000
_cell.length_c   1.000
_cell.angle_alpha   90.00
_cell.angle_beta   90.00
_cell.angle_gamma   90.00
#
_symmetry.space_group_name_H-M   'P 1'
#
loop_
_entity.id
_entity.type
_entity.pdbx_description
1 polymer ?
#
loop_
_entity_poly.entity_id
_entity_poly.type
_entity_poly.pdbx_seq_one_letter_code
_entity_poly.pdbx_strand_id
1 'polypeptide(L)'
;MSSVNRWEAVLGVILGLLVNEITDISPWIARRLVRWSAYRWTTDPEIAAGYAEEWEALIDDRPGKLFKLLTAVRFSLGAAGRAAPQLARHIKAHILLILGLRKARSPYQLIRATYAGIGAGKKR
;
A
#
# COMPACT_ATOMS: atom_id res chain seq x y z
N MET A 1 -25.51 31.76 26.38
CA MET A 1 -25.56 30.30 26.39
C MET A 1 -26.28 29.86 25.12
N SER A 2 -25.56 29.41 24.09
CA SER A 2 -26.17 28.89 22.87
C SER A 2 -27.01 27.66 23.22
N SER A 3 -28.29 27.68 22.88
CA SER A 3 -29.18 26.52 23.05
C SER A 3 -28.63 25.38 22.19
N VAL A 4 -28.13 24.33 22.83
CA VAL A 4 -27.72 23.11 22.12
C VAL A 4 -28.93 22.63 21.33
N ASN A 5 -28.80 22.61 20.01
CA ASN A 5 -29.89 22.19 19.15
C ASN A 5 -30.18 20.72 19.45
N ARG A 6 -31.45 20.33 19.56
CA ARG A 6 -31.83 18.93 19.87
C ARG A 6 -31.14 17.93 18.92
N TRP A 7 -30.89 18.35 17.68
CA TRP A 7 -30.12 17.62 16.69
C TRP A 7 -28.64 17.44 17.03
N GLU A 8 -27.97 18.44 17.61
CA GLU A 8 -26.58 18.31 18.09
C GLU A 8 -26.48 17.29 19.22
N ALA A 9 -27.47 17.23 20.11
CA ALA A 9 -27.52 16.23 21.16
C ALA A 9 -27.71 14.81 20.58
N VAL A 10 -28.63 14.63 19.63
CA VAL A 10 -28.83 13.35 18.93
C VAL A 10 -27.57 12.92 18.18
N LEU A 11 -26.92 13.84 17.47
CA LEU A 11 -25.67 13.59 16.77
C LEU A 11 -24.54 13.22 17.74
N GLY A 12 -24.46 13.87 18.90
CA GLY A 12 -23.49 13.53 19.93
C GLY A 12 -23.67 12.10 20.46
N VAL A 13 -24.90 11.67 20.69
CA VAL A 13 -25.21 10.30 21.13
C VAL A 13 -24.88 9.27 20.05
N ILE A 14 -25.30 9.52 18.81
CA ILE A 14 -25.00 8.63 17.67
C ILE A 14 -23.49 8.54 17.45
N LEU A 15 -22.77 9.66 17.53
CA LEU A 15 -21.33 9.70 17.39
C LEU A 15 -20.64 8.92 18.51
N GLY A 16 -21.10 9.07 19.75
CA GLY A 16 -20.60 8.30 20.89
C GLY A 16 -20.78 6.79 20.72
N LEU A 17 -21.95 6.36 20.24
CA LEU A 17 -22.24 4.95 19.94
C LEU A 17 -21.35 4.42 18.79
N LEU A 18 -21.20 5.18 17.72
CA LEU A 18 -20.32 4.83 16.60
C LEU A 18 -18.86 4.70 17.04
N VAL A 19 -18.37 5.66 17.82
CA VAL A 19 -17.01 5.62 18.37
C VAL A 19 -16.84 4.40 19.27
N ASN A 20 -17.83 4.08 20.11
CA ASN A 20 -17.78 2.91 20.98
C ASN A 20 -17.68 1.61 20.19
N GLU A 21 -18.56 1.41 19.21
CA GLU A 21 -18.59 0.20 18.39
C GLU A 21 -17.33 0.04 17.54
N ILE A 22 -16.86 1.12 16.92
CA ILE A 22 -15.61 1.13 16.14
C ILE A 22 -14.43 0.80 17.05
N THR A 23 -14.42 1.29 18.29
CA THR A 23 -13.36 1.08 19.27
C THR A 23 -13.29 -0.38 19.73
N ASP A 24 -14.41 -1.10 19.79
CA ASP A 24 -14.42 -2.53 20.14
C ASP A 24 -13.93 -3.44 19.01
N ILE A 25 -14.24 -3.10 17.76
CA ILE A 25 -13.81 -3.88 16.59
C ILE A 25 -12.36 -3.51 16.19
N SER A 26 -11.86 -2.33 16.57
CA SER A 26 -10.58 -1.80 16.12
C SER A 26 -9.36 -2.69 16.39
N PRO A 27 -9.21 -3.40 17.53
CA PRO A 27 -8.05 -4.26 17.77
C PRO A 27 -8.03 -5.47 16.83
N TRP A 28 -9.21 -6.01 16.51
CA TRP A 28 -9.34 -7.12 15.56
C TRP A 28 -8.95 -6.68 14.15
N ILE A 29 -9.42 -5.50 13.71
CA ILE A 29 -9.03 -4.92 12.42
C ILE A 29 -7.52 -4.62 12.40
N ALA A 30 -6.97 -4.07 13.48
CA ALA A 30 -5.55 -3.72 13.58
C ALA A 30 -4.64 -4.95 13.36
N ARG A 31 -4.94 -6.07 14.03
CA ARG A 31 -4.21 -7.34 13.81
C ARG A 31 -4.31 -7.82 12.37
N ARG A 32 -5.50 -7.76 11.77
CA ARG A 32 -5.71 -8.22 10.39
C ARG A 32 -4.95 -7.37 9.37
N LEU A 33 -4.95 -6.05 9.55
CA LEU A 33 -4.24 -5.09 8.71
C LEU A 33 -2.73 -5.26 8.79
N VAL A 34 -2.21 -5.53 10.00
CA VAL A 34 -0.78 -5.75 10.18
C VAL A 34 -0.31 -7.04 9.52
N ARG A 35 -1.00 -8.16 9.77
CA ARG A 35 -0.66 -9.43 9.10
C ARG A 35 -0.71 -9.27 7.58
N TRP A 36 -1.75 -8.64 7.06
CA TRP A 36 -1.85 -8.34 5.63
C TRP A 36 -0.66 -7.49 5.13
N SER A 37 -0.26 -6.46 5.87
CA SER A 37 0.87 -5.61 5.49
C SER A 37 2.20 -6.34 5.50
N ALA A 38 2.43 -7.24 6.46
CA ALA A 38 3.64 -8.07 6.53
C ALA A 38 3.78 -8.98 5.30
N TYR A 39 2.69 -9.68 4.91
CA TYR A 39 2.66 -10.50 3.69
C TYR A 39 2.75 -9.70 2.38
N ARG A 40 2.49 -8.39 2.42
CA ARG A 40 2.68 -7.51 1.26
C ARG A 40 4.04 -6.84 1.23
N TRP A 41 4.81 -6.94 2.30
CA TRP A 41 6.12 -6.29 2.41
C TRP A 41 7.24 -7.08 1.72
N THR A 42 7.14 -8.40 1.73
CA THR A 42 8.13 -9.32 1.15
C THR A 42 7.43 -10.43 0.37
N THR A 43 8.12 -10.96 -0.64
CA THR A 43 7.65 -12.11 -1.45
C THR A 43 7.96 -13.45 -0.75
N ASP A 44 8.92 -13.45 0.19
CA ASP A 44 9.31 -14.64 0.94
C ASP A 44 8.31 -14.92 2.09
N PRO A 45 7.61 -16.07 2.06
CA PRO A 45 6.57 -16.38 3.05
C PRO A 45 7.13 -16.62 4.47
N GLU A 46 8.35 -17.11 4.63
CA GLU A 46 8.96 -17.35 5.94
C GLU A 46 9.31 -16.03 6.62
N ILE A 47 9.94 -15.12 5.86
CA ILE A 47 10.25 -13.76 6.35
C ILE A 47 8.96 -12.97 6.63
N ALA A 48 7.93 -13.12 5.79
CA ALA A 48 6.63 -12.47 6.00
C ALA A 48 5.94 -12.92 7.30
N ALA A 49 6.04 -14.22 7.64
CA ALA A 49 5.49 -14.75 8.88
C ALA A 49 6.19 -14.15 10.11
N GLY A 50 7.53 -14.04 10.08
CA GLY A 50 8.29 -13.38 11.15
C GLY A 50 7.87 -11.92 11.35
N TYR A 51 7.75 -11.14 10.28
CA TYR A 51 7.25 -9.76 10.38
C TYR A 51 5.80 -9.68 10.87
N ALA A 52 4.95 -10.65 10.51
CA ALA A 52 3.57 -10.66 10.98
C ALA A 52 3.49 -10.82 12.49
N GLU A 53 4.29 -11.73 13.07
CA GLU A 53 4.36 -11.96 14.52
C GLU A 53 4.94 -10.74 15.26
N GLU A 54 6.06 -10.20 14.77
CA GLU A 54 6.70 -9.02 15.36
C GLU A 54 5.77 -7.79 15.36
N TRP A 55 5.10 -7.53 14.24
CA TRP A 55 4.24 -6.36 14.10
C TRP A 55 2.92 -6.54 14.88
N GLU A 56 2.41 -7.76 14.98
CA GLU A 56 1.23 -8.09 15.80
C GLU A 56 1.54 -7.84 17.28
N ALA A 57 2.69 -8.31 17.77
CA ALA A 57 3.16 -8.05 19.13
C ALA A 57 3.35 -6.53 19.40
N LEU A 58 3.92 -5.79 18.45
CA LEU A 58 4.05 -4.33 18.54
C LEU A 58 2.72 -3.60 18.67
N ILE A 59 1.66 -4.09 18.00
CA ILE A 59 0.32 -3.52 18.14
C ILE A 59 -0.28 -3.89 19.47
N ASP A 60 -0.11 -5.13 19.93
CA ASP A 60 -0.73 -5.55 21.18
C ASP A 60 -0.17 -4.81 22.39
N ASP A 61 1.11 -4.43 22.36
CA ASP A 61 1.77 -3.63 23.39
C ASP A 61 1.34 -2.14 23.40
N ARG A 62 0.69 -1.63 22.34
CA ARG A 62 0.24 -0.23 22.29
C ARG A 62 -0.94 0.03 23.23
N PRO A 63 -0.89 1.07 24.09
CA PRO A 63 -2.02 1.45 24.91
C PRO A 63 -3.14 2.07 24.07
N GLY A 64 -4.37 1.56 24.23
CA GLY A 64 -5.58 2.12 23.61
C GLY A 64 -5.94 1.54 22.24
N LYS A 65 -7.21 1.19 22.06
CA LYS A 65 -7.73 0.47 20.87
C LYS A 65 -7.65 1.31 19.57
N LEU A 66 -7.82 2.63 19.66
CA LEU A 66 -7.67 3.56 18.52
C LEU A 66 -6.21 3.71 18.05
N PHE A 67 -5.26 3.77 18.99
CA PHE A 67 -3.83 3.86 18.65
C PHE A 67 -3.33 2.58 17.96
N LYS A 68 -3.85 1.41 18.37
CA LYS A 68 -3.62 0.12 17.69
C LYS A 68 -4.03 0.21 16.22
N LEU A 69 -5.24 0.72 15.95
CA LEU A 69 -5.77 0.85 14.59
C LEU A 69 -4.98 1.86 13.74
N LEU A 70 -4.67 3.04 14.27
CA LEU A 70 -3.91 4.07 13.55
C LEU A 70 -2.52 3.55 13.17
N THR A 71 -1.87 2.82 14.08
CA THR A 71 -0.57 2.19 13.84
C THR A 71 -0.68 1.14 12.73
N ALA A 72 -1.69 0.27 12.76
CA ALA A 72 -1.93 -0.72 11.73
C ALA A 72 -2.15 -0.10 10.35
N VAL A 73 -2.99 0.95 10.28
CA VAL A 73 -3.27 1.68 9.03
C VAL A 73 -1.98 2.25 8.45
N ARG A 74 -1.08 2.79 9.28
CA ARG A 74 0.22 3.32 8.82
C ARG A 74 1.11 2.22 8.22
N PHE A 75 1.16 1.04 8.82
CA PHE A 75 1.86 -0.11 8.25
C PHE A 75 1.24 -0.55 6.92
N SER A 76 -0.09 -0.65 6.86
CA SER A 76 -0.80 -0.99 5.63
C SER A 76 -0.59 0.02 4.51
N LEU A 77 -0.58 1.32 4.81
CA LEU A 77 -0.27 2.37 3.84
C LEU A 77 1.17 2.29 3.33
N GLY A 78 2.13 2.01 4.21
CA GLY A 78 3.53 1.80 3.83
C GLY A 78 3.71 0.59 2.90
N ALA A 79 3.06 -0.54 3.23
CA ALA A 79 3.08 -1.74 2.39
C ALA A 79 2.35 -1.53 1.06
N ALA A 80 1.19 -0.87 1.09
CA ALA A 80 0.43 -0.53 -0.11
C ALA A 80 1.21 0.44 -1.02
N GLY A 81 1.93 1.42 -0.47
CA GLY A 81 2.79 2.32 -1.24
C GLY A 81 3.93 1.60 -1.96
N ARG A 82 4.44 0.50 -1.40
CA ARG A 82 5.45 -0.36 -2.05
C ARG A 82 4.86 -1.33 -3.07
N ALA A 83 3.63 -1.78 -2.88
CA ALA A 83 2.90 -2.62 -3.84
C ALA A 83 2.26 -1.82 -4.99
N ALA A 84 1.87 -0.57 -4.76
CA ALA A 84 1.22 0.34 -5.71
C ALA A 84 1.97 0.54 -7.04
N PRO A 85 3.32 0.65 -7.10
CA PRO A 85 4.02 0.76 -8.37
C PRO A 85 3.89 -0.50 -9.24
N GLN A 86 3.47 -1.65 -8.73
CA GLN A 86 3.29 -2.87 -9.54
C GLN A 86 1.94 -2.88 -10.28
N LEU A 87 0.86 -2.46 -9.61
CA LEU A 87 -0.47 -2.42 -10.22
C LEU A 87 -0.58 -1.28 -11.24
N ALA A 88 -0.04 -0.09 -10.91
CA ALA A 88 0.06 1.02 -11.85
C ALA A 88 0.90 0.66 -13.08
N ARG A 89 1.98 -0.14 -12.92
CA ARG A 89 2.76 -0.66 -14.05
C ARG A 89 1.97 -1.65 -14.90
N HIS A 90 1.20 -2.57 -14.31
CA HIS A 90 0.40 -3.53 -15.06
C HIS A 90 -0.78 -2.89 -15.80
N ILE A 91 -1.51 -1.97 -15.16
CA ILE A 91 -2.59 -1.23 -15.81
C ILE A 91 -2.03 -0.36 -16.94
N LYS A 92 -0.93 0.35 -16.72
CA LYS A 92 -0.28 1.15 -17.76
C LYS A 92 0.24 0.29 -18.91
N ALA A 93 0.76 -0.91 -18.63
CA ALA A 93 1.21 -1.86 -19.65
C ALA A 93 0.05 -2.44 -20.47
N HIS A 94 -1.07 -2.79 -19.82
CA HIS A 94 -2.29 -3.23 -20.51
C HIS A 94 -2.91 -2.11 -21.32
N ILE A 95 -2.99 -0.89 -20.79
CA ILE A 95 -3.47 0.28 -21.53
C ILE A 95 -2.57 0.59 -22.73
N LEU A 96 -1.24 0.53 -22.58
CA LEU A 96 -0.30 0.72 -23.70
C LEU A 96 -0.46 -0.38 -24.78
N LEU A 97 -0.73 -1.62 -24.38
CA LEU A 97 -1.01 -2.73 -25.31
C LEU A 97 -2.36 -2.55 -26.02
N ILE A 98 -3.43 -2.20 -25.29
CA ILE A 98 -4.78 -1.98 -25.82
C ILE A 98 -4.81 -0.77 -26.76
N LEU A 99 -4.12 0.32 -26.40
CA LEU A 99 -4.00 1.52 -27.25
C LEU A 99 -3.04 1.32 -28.44
N GLY A 100 -2.44 0.14 -28.61
CA GLY A 100 -1.49 -0.14 -29.70
C GLY A 100 -0.24 0.75 -29.68
N LEU A 101 0.02 1.43 -28.56
CA LEU A 101 1.18 2.30 -28.38
C LEU A 101 2.41 1.42 -28.15
N ARG A 102 2.99 0.94 -29.25
CA ARG A 102 4.27 0.25 -29.26
C ARG A 102 5.28 1.19 -28.61
N LYS A 103 5.79 0.81 -27.43
CA LYS A 103 6.85 1.55 -26.74
C LYS A 103 7.94 1.85 -27.76
N ALA A 104 8.09 3.11 -28.12
CA ALA A 104 9.07 3.55 -29.10
C ALA A 104 10.43 2.99 -28.68
N ARG A 105 11.10 2.32 -29.62
CA ARG A 105 12.42 1.74 -29.41
C ARG A 105 13.29 2.87 -28.87
N SER A 106 13.78 2.72 -27.64
CA SER A 106 14.56 3.74 -26.94
C SER A 106 15.68 4.26 -27.88
N PRO A 107 15.89 5.58 -28.01
CA PRO A 107 16.89 6.14 -28.93
C PRO A 107 18.29 5.56 -28.67
N TYR A 108 18.59 5.16 -27.43
CA TYR A 108 19.83 4.48 -27.06
C TYR A 108 20.05 3.12 -27.76
N GLN A 109 18.97 2.38 -28.05
CA GLN A 109 19.04 1.10 -28.77
C GLN A 109 19.30 1.32 -30.28
N LEU A 110 18.82 2.42 -30.86
CA LEU A 110 19.11 2.78 -32.25
C LEU A 110 20.58 3.18 -32.41
N ILE A 111 21.05 4.05 -31.52
CA ILE A 111 22.44 4.51 -31.47
C ILE A 111 23.39 3.30 -31.33
N ARG A 112 23.13 2.37 -30.41
CA ARG A 112 23.95 1.15 -30.23
C ARG A 112 23.98 0.26 -31.47
N ALA A 113 22.87 0.10 -32.19
CA ALA A 113 22.83 -0.69 -33.43
C ALA A 113 23.66 -0.04 -34.55
N THR A 114 23.61 1.29 -34.66
CA THR A 114 24.42 2.05 -35.63
C THR A 114 25.91 1.93 -35.33
N TYR A 115 26.34 2.05 -34.08
CA TYR A 115 27.76 1.89 -33.72
C TYR A 115 28.25 0.44 -33.77
N ALA A 116 27.37 -0.55 -33.52
CA ALA A 116 27.71 -1.96 -33.68
C ALA A 116 27.96 -2.35 -35.14
N GLY A 117 27.27 -1.72 -36.11
CA GLY A 117 27.50 -1.94 -37.53
C GLY A 117 28.78 -1.30 -38.07
N ILE A 118 29.21 -0.17 -37.49
CA ILE A 118 30.40 0.58 -37.95
C ILE A 118 31.72 -0.06 -37.46
N GLY A 119 31.69 -0.81 -36.35
CA GLY A 119 32.86 -1.52 -35.82
C GLY A 119 33.23 -2.82 -36.55
N ALA A 120 32.35 -3.37 -37.38
CA ALA A 120 32.55 -4.67 -38.05
C ALA A 120 33.36 -4.58 -39.35
N GLY A 121 33.62 -3.39 -39.89
CA GLY A 121 34.36 -3.18 -41.15
C GLY A 121 35.87 -3.03 -41.03
N LYS A 122 36.47 -3.26 -39.84
CA LYS A 122 37.91 -3.06 -39.59
C LYS A 122 38.61 -4.32 -39.08
N LYS A 123 38.46 -5.41 -39.81
CA LYS A 123 39.43 -6.52 -39.90
C LYS A 123 39.43 -6.94 -41.37
N ARG A 124 40.34 -6.37 -42.16
CA ARG A 124 41.55 -7.05 -42.68
C ARG A 124 41.20 -8.33 -43.42
#